data_AF-A0A5B2TZ62-F1
#
_entry.id   AF-A0A5B2TZ62-F1
#
_cell.length_a   1.000
_cell.length_b   1.000
_cell.length_c   1.000
_cell.angle_alpha   90.00
_cell.angle_beta   90.00
_cell.angle_gamma   90.00
#
_symmetry.space_group_name_H-M   'P 1'
#
loop_
_entity.id
_entity.type
_entity.pdbx_description
1 polymer ?
#
loop_
_entity_poly.entity_id
_entity_poly.type
_entity_poly.pdbx_seq_one_letter_code
_entity_poly.pdbx_strand_id
1 'polypeptide(L)'
;MKAKQILSILTILTICLSTKAQEKVHCIYEDCGFEPGQTVYLFGDQVQLREAPTTNSKVLKTLSIGSPLVIQEKHENSWPYKGVDHPFYRVTYKGVAGYVLGGLISLEKKVINDVVHLFGRSKTGDEDYLLIRSLKNDGSFIEKSTRLANGQFYLSALGNKGLPNIEGILFIDYLAEACGVEGGGIYLFQQEGALHQVARLSQTSDAGVYYYWEEFIFPEDQYGVPGKIRYKKEIGENFNEAAEWEKMSKETKILVWNNLNLELAQR
;
A
#
# COMPACT_ATOMS: atom_id res chain seq x y z
N MET A 1 34.65 0.82 63.01
CA MET A 1 33.41 0.01 62.95
C MET A 1 32.53 0.59 61.83
N LYS A 2 32.41 -0.18 60.75
CA LYS A 2 31.60 -0.06 59.51
C LYS A 2 30.95 1.29 59.13
N ALA A 3 31.50 1.94 58.09
CA ALA A 3 30.78 2.88 57.23
C ALA A 3 29.92 2.10 56.22
N LYS A 4 28.61 2.39 56.15
CA LYS A 4 27.68 1.82 55.17
C LYS A 4 27.80 2.60 53.86
N GLN A 5 28.29 1.95 52.80
CA GLN A 5 28.15 2.41 51.42
C GLN A 5 26.69 2.18 50.98
N ILE A 6 26.01 3.25 50.59
CA ILE A 6 24.71 3.17 49.90
C ILE A 6 25.04 3.12 48.41
N LEU A 7 24.81 1.96 47.79
CA LEU A 7 24.93 1.75 46.36
C LEU A 7 23.59 2.15 45.72
N SER A 8 23.53 3.35 45.16
CA SER A 8 22.39 3.79 44.34
C SER A 8 22.48 3.11 42.97
N ILE A 9 21.62 2.14 42.72
CA ILE A 9 21.45 1.48 41.43
C ILE A 9 20.67 2.43 40.52
N LEU A 10 21.36 3.02 39.54
CA LEU A 10 20.76 3.82 38.47
C LEU A 10 20.24 2.86 37.39
N THR A 11 18.98 2.47 37.48
CA THR A 11 18.31 1.66 36.46
C THR A 11 18.04 2.53 35.23
N ILE A 12 18.91 2.44 34.23
CA ILE A 12 18.71 3.08 32.92
C ILE A 12 17.56 2.34 32.22
N LEU A 13 16.36 2.94 32.29
CA LEU A 13 15.18 2.52 31.53
C LEU A 13 15.43 2.86 30.05
N THR A 14 16.02 1.92 29.32
CA THR A 14 16.15 2.00 27.86
C THR A 14 14.76 1.79 27.26
N ILE A 15 14.04 2.89 27.05
CA ILE A 15 12.82 2.88 26.24
C ILE A 15 13.27 2.57 24.82
N CYS A 16 13.17 1.31 24.41
CA CYS A 16 13.13 0.95 23.00
C CYS A 16 11.90 1.65 22.39
N LEU A 17 12.12 2.86 21.87
CA LEU A 17 11.20 3.49 20.93
C LEU A 17 11.26 2.66 19.66
N SER A 18 10.49 1.57 19.63
CA SER A 18 10.12 0.92 18.38
C SER A 18 9.32 1.96 17.61
N THR A 19 9.97 2.67 16.68
CA THR A 19 9.28 3.46 15.67
C THR A 19 8.50 2.50 14.80
N LYS A 20 7.29 2.13 15.24
CA LYS A 20 6.26 1.64 14.33
C LYS A 20 6.00 2.81 13.39
N ALA A 21 6.55 2.74 12.18
CA ALA A 21 6.12 3.63 11.12
C ALA A 21 4.59 3.48 11.04
N GLN A 22 3.86 4.55 11.34
CA GLN A 22 2.41 4.54 11.32
C GLN A 22 1.98 4.27 9.87
N GLU A 23 1.14 3.26 9.67
CA GLU A 23 0.59 2.99 8.34
C GLU A 23 -0.24 4.22 7.90
N LYS A 24 0.12 4.79 6.76
CA LYS A 24 -0.56 5.95 6.19
C LYS A 24 -1.75 5.45 5.36
N VAL A 25 -2.95 5.92 5.68
CA VAL A 25 -4.11 5.77 4.79
C VAL A 25 -3.82 6.56 3.52
N HIS A 26 -3.88 5.89 2.38
CA HIS A 26 -3.93 6.54 1.08
C HIS A 26 -5.37 6.69 0.68
N CYS A 27 -5.69 7.84 0.09
CA CYS A 27 -7.02 8.08 -0.41
C CYS A 27 -6.97 8.85 -1.73
N ILE A 28 -7.99 8.62 -2.56
CA ILE A 28 -8.08 9.25 -3.88
C ILE A 28 -8.70 10.67 -3.84
N TYR A 29 -9.07 11.16 -2.65
CA TYR A 29 -9.67 12.49 -2.48
C TYR A 29 -8.63 13.62 -2.49
N GLU A 30 -9.06 14.86 -2.73
CA GLU A 30 -8.17 16.03 -2.87
C GLU A 30 -7.41 16.40 -1.59
N ASP A 31 -7.98 16.02 -0.45
CA ASP A 31 -7.44 16.30 0.89
C ASP A 31 -6.31 15.33 1.29
N CYS A 32 -6.08 14.30 0.48
CA CYS A 32 -5.06 13.26 0.70
C CYS A 32 -3.68 13.67 0.16
N GLY A 33 -3.36 14.95 0.27
CA GLY A 33 -2.17 15.57 -0.30
C GLY A 33 -0.87 15.19 0.40
N PHE A 34 0.22 15.84 -0.03
CA PHE A 34 1.48 15.78 0.68
C PHE A 34 1.65 17.00 1.58
N GLU A 35 2.21 16.77 2.77
CA GLU A 35 2.37 17.81 3.78
C GLU A 35 3.73 18.51 3.68
N PRO A 36 3.81 19.82 3.99
CA PRO A 36 5.09 20.53 4.12
C PRO A 36 6.09 19.80 5.04
N GLY A 37 7.35 19.71 4.60
CA GLY A 37 8.42 19.00 5.29
C GLY A 37 8.46 17.50 5.02
N GLN A 38 7.43 16.91 4.39
CA GLN A 38 7.42 15.49 4.06
C GLN A 38 8.52 15.16 3.03
N THR A 39 9.30 14.11 3.30
CA THR A 39 10.17 13.50 2.29
C THR A 39 9.36 12.54 1.43
N VAL A 40 9.34 12.78 0.13
CA VAL A 40 8.63 12.00 -0.88
C VAL A 40 9.60 11.54 -1.97
N TYR A 41 9.15 10.62 -2.82
CA TYR A 41 9.96 10.08 -3.92
C TYR A 41 9.25 10.30 -5.25
N LEU A 42 10.00 10.56 -6.32
CA LEU A 42 9.39 10.65 -7.65
C LEU A 42 8.87 9.31 -8.13
N PHE A 43 7.60 9.29 -8.55
CA PHE A 43 7.00 8.20 -9.31
C PHE A 43 7.34 8.33 -10.80
N GLY A 44 7.33 9.55 -11.34
CA GLY A 44 7.72 9.86 -12.72
C GLY A 44 9.20 9.64 -12.97
N ASP A 45 9.57 9.32 -14.22
CA ASP A 45 10.96 9.39 -14.68
C ASP A 45 11.17 10.60 -15.59
N GLN A 46 12.41 11.09 -15.67
CA GLN A 46 12.79 12.32 -16.39
C GLN A 46 11.88 13.53 -16.06
N VAL A 47 11.50 13.65 -14.79
CA VAL A 47 10.59 14.69 -14.29
C VAL A 47 11.28 16.04 -14.33
N GLN A 48 10.62 17.01 -14.94
CA GLN A 48 11.13 18.38 -15.03
C GLN A 48 10.79 19.13 -13.74
N LEU A 49 11.83 19.52 -12.98
CA LEU A 49 11.74 20.50 -11.90
C LEU A 49 11.67 21.88 -12.53
N ARG A 50 10.61 22.61 -12.25
CA ARG A 50 10.28 23.85 -12.97
C ARG A 50 10.35 25.09 -12.08
N GLU A 51 10.59 26.24 -12.71
CA GLU A 51 10.68 27.53 -12.00
C GLU A 51 9.32 28.02 -11.50
N ALA A 52 8.23 27.69 -12.21
CA ALA A 52 6.87 28.06 -11.85
C ALA A 52 5.89 26.87 -11.96
N PRO A 53 4.73 26.88 -11.27
CA PRO A 53 3.75 25.78 -11.23
C PRO A 53 2.91 25.73 -12.52
N THR A 54 3.58 25.46 -13.64
CA THR A 54 2.99 25.33 -14.97
C THR A 54 3.91 24.49 -15.86
N THR A 55 3.32 23.76 -16.80
CA THR A 55 4.02 22.91 -17.80
C THR A 55 4.81 23.70 -18.84
N ASN A 56 4.67 25.03 -18.90
CA ASN A 56 5.36 25.88 -19.88
C ASN A 56 6.53 26.69 -19.30
N SER A 57 6.75 26.63 -17.99
CA SER A 57 7.83 27.38 -17.36
C SER A 57 9.20 26.75 -17.57
N LYS A 58 10.24 27.56 -17.35
CA LYS A 58 11.64 27.15 -17.47
C LYS A 58 11.93 25.91 -16.63
N VAL A 59 12.63 24.96 -17.25
CA VAL A 59 13.13 23.75 -16.58
C VAL A 59 14.43 24.10 -15.85
N LEU A 60 14.45 23.89 -14.54
CA LEU A 60 15.62 24.07 -13.68
C LEU A 60 16.49 22.81 -13.67
N LYS A 61 15.86 21.63 -13.65
CA LYS A 61 16.54 20.33 -13.62
C LYS A 61 15.64 19.22 -14.13
N THR A 62 16.24 18.16 -14.67
CA THR A 62 15.56 16.89 -14.97
C THR A 62 15.93 15.87 -13.91
N LEU A 63 14.93 15.20 -13.34
CA LEU A 63 15.05 14.31 -12.19
C LEU A 63 14.64 12.89 -12.57
N SER A 64 15.43 11.91 -12.15
CA SER A 64 15.12 10.49 -12.38
C SER A 64 14.09 9.97 -11.38
N ILE A 65 13.37 8.92 -11.77
CA ILE A 65 12.47 8.17 -10.89
C ILE A 65 13.14 7.77 -9.58
N GLY A 66 12.37 7.75 -8.49
CA GLY A 66 12.87 7.42 -7.15
C GLY A 66 13.74 8.51 -6.52
N SER A 67 13.98 9.64 -7.18
CA SER A 67 14.69 10.76 -6.56
C SER A 67 13.92 11.27 -5.34
N PRO A 68 14.59 11.45 -4.17
CA PRO A 68 13.95 12.00 -2.98
C PRO A 68 13.76 13.51 -3.12
N LEU A 69 12.62 14.01 -2.68
CA LEU A 69 12.24 15.42 -2.65
C LEU A 69 11.71 15.76 -1.26
N VAL A 70 11.81 17.03 -0.86
CA VAL A 70 11.13 17.55 0.34
C VAL A 70 10.03 18.48 -0.10
N ILE A 71 8.79 18.19 0.29
CA ILE A 71 7.63 19.04 0.03
C ILE A 71 7.79 20.35 0.81
N GLN A 72 7.55 21.47 0.14
CA GLN A 72 7.50 22.79 0.77
C GLN A 72 6.05 23.25 0.89
N GLU A 73 5.28 23.11 -0.20
CA GLU A 73 3.94 23.69 -0.30
C GLU A 73 3.13 23.02 -1.43
N LYS A 74 1.83 22.87 -1.23
CA LYS A 74 0.84 22.54 -2.26
C LYS A 74 0.37 23.83 -2.92
N HIS A 75 0.48 23.92 -4.24
CA HIS A 75 0.04 25.07 -5.01
C HIS A 75 -1.38 24.85 -5.58
N GLU A 76 -2.14 25.92 -5.78
CA GLU A 76 -3.52 25.87 -6.28
C GLU A 76 -3.60 25.44 -7.75
N ASN A 77 -2.67 25.91 -8.59
CA ASN A 77 -2.56 25.45 -9.98
C ASN A 77 -2.42 23.92 -10.06
N SER A 78 -3.18 23.35 -10.98
CA SER A 78 -3.20 21.93 -11.29
C SER A 78 -2.98 21.67 -12.78
N TRP A 79 -2.70 20.41 -13.12
CA TRP A 79 -2.63 19.95 -14.49
C TRP A 79 -3.09 18.48 -14.61
N PRO A 80 -3.86 18.14 -15.67
CA PRO A 80 -4.32 16.77 -15.87
C PRO A 80 -3.16 15.83 -16.21
N TYR A 81 -3.10 14.71 -15.48
CA TYR A 81 -2.15 13.63 -15.72
C TYR A 81 -2.82 12.28 -15.44
N LYS A 82 -2.72 11.35 -16.38
CA LYS A 82 -3.26 9.98 -16.25
C LYS A 82 -4.75 9.96 -15.83
N GLY A 83 -5.54 10.87 -16.39
CA GLY A 83 -6.99 10.97 -16.14
C GLY A 83 -7.38 11.64 -14.82
N VAL A 84 -6.43 12.21 -14.09
CA VAL A 84 -6.66 12.88 -12.81
C VAL A 84 -6.05 14.28 -12.85
N ASP A 85 -6.74 15.27 -12.29
CA ASP A 85 -6.15 16.60 -12.12
C ASP A 85 -5.25 16.61 -10.87
N HIS A 86 -4.03 17.06 -11.03
CA HIS A 86 -3.03 17.03 -9.97
C HIS A 86 -2.50 18.44 -9.69
N PRO A 87 -2.45 18.89 -8.42
CA PRO A 87 -1.84 20.16 -8.07
C PRO A 87 -0.33 20.11 -8.29
N PHE A 88 0.28 21.26 -8.54
CA PHE A 88 1.73 21.40 -8.45
C PHE A 88 2.16 21.48 -6.99
N TYR A 89 3.30 20.90 -6.68
CA TYR A 89 3.95 21.05 -5.38
C TYR A 89 5.26 21.81 -5.55
N ARG A 90 5.47 22.80 -4.69
CA ARG A 90 6.81 23.36 -4.49
C ARG A 90 7.62 22.37 -3.69
N VAL A 91 8.80 22.02 -4.18
CA VAL A 91 9.67 21.01 -3.60
C VAL A 91 11.12 21.50 -3.57
N THR A 92 11.91 20.92 -2.68
CA THR A 92 13.36 21.10 -2.65
C THR A 92 14.06 19.79 -3.02
N TYR A 93 14.96 19.86 -4.00
CA TYR A 93 15.83 18.76 -4.41
C TYR A 93 17.29 19.20 -4.31
N LYS A 94 18.06 18.60 -3.39
CA LYS A 94 19.50 18.89 -3.18
C LYS A 94 19.80 20.40 -3.11
N GLY A 95 18.97 21.15 -2.37
CA GLY A 95 19.10 22.60 -2.19
C GLY A 95 18.46 23.47 -3.29
N VAL A 96 17.98 22.88 -4.40
CA VAL A 96 17.29 23.62 -5.47
C VAL A 96 15.78 23.54 -5.24
N ALA A 97 15.14 24.69 -5.08
CA ALA A 97 13.68 24.78 -5.00
C ALA A 97 13.06 24.93 -6.40
N GLY A 98 11.93 24.27 -6.62
CA GLY A 98 11.15 24.37 -7.84
C GLY A 98 9.80 23.66 -7.71
N TYR A 99 9.10 23.49 -8.83
CA TYR A 99 7.77 22.90 -8.88
C TYR A 99 7.77 21.58 -9.66
N VAL A 100 7.00 20.61 -9.15
CA VAL A 100 6.71 19.33 -9.82
C VAL A 100 5.21 19.06 -9.76
N LEU A 101 4.67 18.35 -10.75
CA LEU A 101 3.27 17.94 -10.75
C LEU A 101 3.05 16.82 -9.74
N GLY A 102 2.01 16.91 -8.90
CA GLY A 102 1.73 15.95 -7.84
C GLY A 102 1.56 14.50 -8.32
N GLY A 103 0.99 14.29 -9.52
CA GLY A 103 0.84 12.96 -10.12
C GLY A 103 2.16 12.28 -10.52
N LEU A 104 3.28 13.01 -10.47
CA LEU A 104 4.62 12.48 -10.69
C LEU A 104 5.36 12.20 -9.37
N ILE A 105 4.73 12.45 -8.23
CA ILE A 105 5.23 12.11 -6.89
C ILE A 105 4.55 10.81 -6.44
N SER A 106 5.34 9.90 -5.87
CA SER A 106 4.87 8.61 -5.39
C SER A 106 4.02 8.78 -4.14
N LEU A 107 2.86 8.12 -4.10
CA LEU A 107 1.99 8.04 -2.92
C LEU A 107 2.75 7.47 -1.72
N GLU A 108 3.51 6.40 -1.97
CA GLU A 108 4.41 5.78 -1.01
C GLU A 108 5.59 5.13 -1.72
N LYS A 109 6.63 4.74 -0.97
CA LYS A 109 7.71 3.88 -1.42
C LYS A 109 7.73 2.65 -0.51
N LYS A 110 7.72 1.45 -1.10
CA LYS A 110 8.00 0.19 -0.37
C LYS A 110 9.24 -0.48 -0.92
N VAL A 111 9.89 -1.28 -0.09
CA VAL A 111 11.03 -2.11 -0.50
C VAL A 111 10.72 -3.55 -0.10
N ILE A 112 10.78 -4.46 -1.07
CA ILE A 112 10.62 -5.91 -0.86
C ILE A 112 11.85 -6.57 -1.46
N ASN A 113 12.66 -7.23 -0.63
CA ASN A 113 13.88 -7.92 -1.05
C ASN A 113 14.76 -7.05 -1.98
N ASP A 114 15.10 -5.84 -1.51
CA ASP A 114 15.87 -4.80 -2.21
C ASP A 114 15.25 -4.19 -3.48
N VAL A 115 14.09 -4.69 -3.92
CA VAL A 115 13.33 -4.09 -5.02
C VAL A 115 12.49 -2.93 -4.50
N VAL A 116 12.65 -1.75 -5.11
CA VAL A 116 11.88 -0.56 -4.78
C VAL A 116 10.58 -0.55 -5.58
N HIS A 117 9.45 -0.41 -4.89
CA HIS A 117 8.14 -0.18 -5.49
C HIS A 117 7.65 1.23 -5.18
N LEU A 118 7.23 1.92 -6.24
CA LEU A 118 6.66 3.26 -6.20
C LEU A 118 5.22 3.21 -6.68
N PHE A 119 4.36 3.99 -6.04
CA PHE A 119 2.92 3.95 -6.19
C PHE A 119 2.40 5.26 -6.76
N GLY A 120 1.63 5.18 -7.83
CA GLY A 120 0.92 6.30 -8.44
C GLY A 120 -0.56 5.96 -8.60
N ARG A 121 -1.33 6.89 -9.15
CA ARG A 121 -2.73 6.65 -9.48
C ARG A 121 -3.05 7.08 -10.90
N SER A 122 -4.09 6.48 -11.46
CA SER A 122 -4.71 6.92 -12.71
C SER A 122 -6.20 6.68 -12.66
N LYS A 123 -6.95 7.39 -13.50
CA LYS A 123 -8.38 7.21 -13.66
C LYS A 123 -8.74 7.03 -15.13
N THR A 124 -9.65 6.12 -15.44
CA THR A 124 -10.20 5.91 -16.79
C THR A 124 -11.71 5.76 -16.70
N GLY A 125 -12.45 6.72 -17.25
CA GLY A 125 -13.89 6.84 -16.95
C GLY A 125 -14.11 7.04 -15.46
N ASP A 126 -14.96 6.21 -14.86
CA ASP A 126 -15.24 6.21 -13.42
C ASP A 126 -14.36 5.24 -12.62
N GLU A 127 -13.42 4.56 -13.27
CA GLU A 127 -12.58 3.56 -12.62
C GLU A 127 -11.22 4.13 -12.19
N ASP A 128 -10.91 3.95 -10.91
CA ASP A 128 -9.61 4.26 -10.32
C ASP A 128 -8.65 3.07 -10.39
N TYR A 129 -7.37 3.37 -10.61
CA TYR A 129 -6.30 2.40 -10.72
C TYR A 129 -5.11 2.80 -9.88
N LEU A 130 -4.54 1.84 -9.17
CA LEU A 130 -3.22 1.96 -8.57
C LEU A 130 -2.17 1.60 -9.61
N LEU A 131 -1.22 2.50 -9.85
CA LEU A 131 -0.04 2.25 -10.66
C LEU A 131 1.12 1.83 -9.77
N ILE A 132 1.85 0.80 -10.16
CA ILE A 132 2.97 0.25 -9.40
C ILE A 132 4.18 0.21 -10.34
N ARG A 133 5.25 0.93 -9.98
CA ARG A 133 6.54 0.86 -10.68
C ARG A 133 7.55 0.13 -9.81
N SER A 134 8.03 -1.01 -10.28
CA SER A 134 9.13 -1.76 -9.66
C SER A 134 10.44 -1.37 -10.34
N LEU A 135 11.37 -0.79 -9.58
CA LEU A 135 12.67 -0.37 -10.08
C LEU A 135 13.62 -1.57 -10.23
N LYS A 136 14.43 -1.53 -11.28
CA LYS A 136 15.55 -2.45 -11.51
C LYS A 136 16.87 -1.78 -11.14
N ASN A 137 17.89 -2.59 -10.94
CA ASN A 137 19.24 -2.13 -10.56
C ASN A 137 19.90 -1.21 -11.59
N ASP A 138 19.50 -1.31 -12.86
CA ASP A 138 20.00 -0.47 -13.97
C ASP A 138 19.29 0.89 -14.08
N GLY A 139 18.35 1.19 -13.17
CA GLY A 139 17.55 2.41 -13.17
C GLY A 139 16.31 2.34 -14.06
N SER A 140 16.11 1.27 -14.83
CA SER A 140 14.84 1.02 -15.53
C SER A 140 13.75 0.54 -14.57
N PHE A 141 12.50 0.45 -15.04
CA PHE A 141 11.38 -0.02 -14.21
C PHE A 141 10.35 -0.79 -15.02
N ILE A 142 9.54 -1.58 -14.32
CA ILE A 142 8.34 -2.23 -14.85
C ILE A 142 7.12 -1.54 -14.22
N GLU A 143 6.19 -1.06 -15.04
CA GLU A 143 4.90 -0.52 -14.58
C GLU A 143 3.81 -1.59 -14.69
N LYS A 144 3.04 -1.77 -13.62
CA LYS A 144 1.78 -2.52 -13.60
C LYS A 144 0.66 -1.61 -13.11
N SER A 145 -0.58 -1.93 -13.45
CA SER A 145 -1.76 -1.29 -12.92
C SER A 145 -2.73 -2.32 -12.36
N THR A 146 -3.47 -1.95 -11.33
CA THR A 146 -4.60 -2.74 -10.83
C THR A 146 -5.77 -1.83 -10.50
N ARG A 147 -6.98 -2.27 -10.87
CA ARG A 147 -8.22 -1.54 -10.61
C ARG A 147 -8.51 -1.53 -9.10
N LEU A 148 -8.82 -0.37 -8.55
CA LEU A 148 -9.24 -0.23 -7.17
C LEU A 148 -10.75 -0.38 -7.07
N ALA A 149 -11.21 -1.14 -6.07
CA ALA A 149 -12.64 -1.25 -5.76
C ALA A 149 -13.08 -0.23 -4.70
N ASN A 150 -12.12 0.31 -3.95
CA ASN A 150 -12.32 1.34 -2.94
C ASN A 150 -11.18 2.38 -3.06
N GLY A 151 -11.54 3.65 -2.91
CA GLY A 151 -10.64 4.78 -3.02
C GLY A 151 -9.75 5.01 -1.80
N GLN A 152 -10.02 4.37 -0.66
CA GLN A 152 -9.23 4.43 0.56
C GLN A 152 -8.55 3.08 0.84
N PHE A 153 -7.24 3.08 1.05
CA PHE A 153 -6.48 1.85 1.28
C PHE A 153 -5.16 2.09 2.01
N TYR A 154 -4.63 1.04 2.64
CA TYR A 154 -3.25 0.96 3.09
C TYR A 154 -2.40 0.17 2.09
N LEU A 155 -1.11 0.47 2.09
CA LEU A 155 -0.10 -0.31 1.37
C LEU A 155 0.83 -0.96 2.39
N SER A 156 0.89 -2.29 2.41
CA SER A 156 1.68 -3.02 3.38
C SER A 156 2.59 -4.05 2.70
N ALA A 157 3.84 -4.13 3.18
CA ALA A 157 4.79 -5.15 2.79
C ALA A 157 4.85 -6.20 3.91
N LEU A 158 4.35 -7.41 3.65
CA LEU A 158 4.05 -8.40 4.69
C LEU A 158 5.18 -9.44 4.89
N GLY A 159 6.32 -9.26 4.24
CA GLY A 159 7.32 -10.33 4.10
C GLY A 159 6.76 -11.49 3.25
N ASN A 160 7.34 -12.68 3.35
CA ASN A 160 6.88 -13.87 2.62
C ASN A 160 5.81 -14.68 3.39
N LYS A 161 5.52 -14.32 4.65
CA LYS A 161 4.53 -14.97 5.51
C LYS A 161 4.68 -16.50 5.61
N GLY A 162 5.92 -16.99 5.51
CA GLY A 162 6.24 -18.43 5.56
C GLY A 162 5.88 -19.22 4.29
N LEU A 163 5.55 -18.55 3.19
CA LEU A 163 5.35 -19.20 1.89
C LEU A 163 6.70 -19.46 1.20
N PRO A 164 6.88 -20.65 0.61
CA PRO A 164 8.07 -20.94 -0.19
C PRO A 164 8.02 -20.18 -1.52
N ASN A 165 9.20 -19.96 -2.11
CA ASN A 165 9.38 -19.47 -3.48
C ASN A 165 8.79 -18.08 -3.79
N ILE A 166 8.51 -17.27 -2.76
CA ILE A 166 8.23 -15.84 -2.91
C ILE A 166 9.19 -15.03 -2.04
N GLU A 167 9.56 -13.87 -2.54
CA GLU A 167 10.45 -12.93 -1.87
C GLU A 167 9.69 -12.06 -0.86
N GLY A 168 8.42 -11.80 -1.14
CA GLY A 168 7.53 -11.11 -0.24
C GLY A 168 6.16 -10.83 -0.83
N ILE A 169 5.32 -10.17 -0.04
CA ILE A 169 3.93 -9.87 -0.37
C ILE A 169 3.72 -8.37 -0.23
N LEU A 170 3.20 -7.77 -1.30
CA LEU A 170 2.58 -6.45 -1.26
C LEU A 170 1.07 -6.65 -1.11
N PHE A 171 0.48 -6.01 -0.11
CA PHE A 171 -0.95 -6.03 0.14
C PHE A 171 -1.53 -4.62 0.04
N ILE A 172 -2.58 -4.49 -0.77
CA ILE A 172 -3.41 -3.29 -0.88
C ILE A 172 -4.66 -3.58 -0.03
N ASP A 173 -4.73 -2.98 1.15
CA ASP A 173 -5.77 -3.26 2.15
C ASP A 173 -6.82 -2.16 2.11
N TYR A 174 -8.05 -2.48 1.72
CA TYR A 174 -9.11 -1.50 1.58
C TYR A 174 -9.68 -1.09 2.93
N LEU A 175 -9.79 0.22 3.13
CA LEU A 175 -10.41 0.78 4.32
C LEU A 175 -11.93 0.91 4.10
N ALA A 176 -12.70 -0.02 4.67
CA ALA A 176 -14.17 0.01 4.62
C ALA A 176 -14.74 0.65 5.90
N GLU A 177 -14.98 1.96 5.85
CA GLU A 177 -15.48 2.72 7.02
C GLU A 177 -17.01 2.76 7.13
N ALA A 178 -17.74 2.18 6.17
CA ALA A 178 -19.20 2.20 6.15
C ALA A 178 -19.81 0.91 5.57
N CYS A 179 -21.09 0.67 5.89
CA CYS A 179 -21.85 -0.46 5.36
C CYS A 179 -21.91 -0.42 3.82
N GLY A 180 -21.76 -1.59 3.20
CA GLY A 180 -21.74 -1.72 1.73
C GLY A 180 -20.47 -1.19 1.04
N VAL A 181 -19.51 -0.62 1.77
CA VAL A 181 -18.19 -0.26 1.22
C VAL A 181 -17.34 -1.52 1.10
N GLU A 182 -16.69 -1.68 -0.05
CA GLU A 182 -15.79 -2.80 -0.31
C GLU A 182 -14.54 -2.73 0.57
N GLY A 183 -14.42 -3.69 1.48
CA GLY A 183 -13.22 -4.01 2.24
C GLY A 183 -12.41 -5.14 1.61
N GLY A 184 -11.55 -5.78 2.40
CA GLY A 184 -10.65 -6.81 1.91
C GLY A 184 -9.49 -6.17 1.15
N GLY A 185 -9.06 -6.73 0.03
CA GLY A 185 -7.89 -6.17 -0.64
C GLY A 185 -7.33 -6.97 -1.80
N ILE A 186 -6.15 -6.56 -2.25
CA ILE A 186 -5.43 -7.18 -3.35
C ILE A 186 -4.08 -7.67 -2.86
N TYR A 187 -3.81 -8.95 -3.06
CA TYR A 187 -2.51 -9.56 -2.80
C TYR A 187 -1.67 -9.61 -4.08
N LEU A 188 -0.45 -9.08 -4.00
CA LEU A 188 0.57 -9.24 -5.03
C LEU A 188 1.80 -9.93 -4.43
N PHE A 189 2.23 -11.05 -5.01
CA PHE A 189 3.44 -11.76 -4.57
C PHE A 189 4.62 -11.34 -5.41
N GLN A 190 5.74 -11.05 -4.75
CA GLN A 190 7.01 -10.84 -5.43
C GLN A 190 7.72 -12.17 -5.64
N GLN A 191 8.04 -12.45 -6.90
CA GLN A 191 8.88 -13.58 -7.29
C GLN A 191 9.80 -13.12 -8.42
N GLU A 192 11.09 -13.38 -8.29
CA GLU A 192 12.13 -12.94 -9.24
C GLU A 192 12.12 -11.42 -9.47
N GLY A 193 11.93 -10.66 -8.39
CA GLY A 193 11.82 -9.20 -8.40
C GLY A 193 10.58 -8.63 -9.11
N ALA A 194 9.66 -9.47 -9.58
CA ALA A 194 8.41 -9.05 -10.22
C ALA A 194 7.19 -9.28 -9.32
N LEU A 195 6.25 -8.33 -9.31
CA LEU A 195 4.99 -8.47 -8.58
C LEU A 195 3.93 -9.17 -9.43
N HIS A 196 3.32 -10.22 -8.92
CA HIS A 196 2.24 -10.97 -9.56
C HIS A 196 0.96 -10.80 -8.75
N GLN A 197 -0.11 -10.28 -9.36
CA GLN A 197 -1.40 -10.20 -8.67
C GLN A 197 -1.94 -11.62 -8.49
N VAL A 198 -2.19 -11.98 -7.24
CA VAL A 198 -2.52 -13.35 -6.84
C VAL A 198 -4.00 -13.49 -6.56
N ALA A 199 -4.56 -12.55 -5.81
CA ALA A 199 -5.96 -12.58 -5.43
C ALA A 199 -6.50 -11.18 -5.17
N ARG A 200 -7.81 -11.06 -5.33
CA ARG A 200 -8.61 -9.98 -4.79
C ARG A 200 -9.64 -10.62 -3.86
N LEU A 201 -9.64 -10.21 -2.60
CA LEU A 201 -10.57 -10.69 -1.59
C LEU A 201 -11.53 -9.57 -1.23
N SER A 202 -12.79 -9.92 -1.04
CA SER A 202 -13.86 -8.98 -0.69
C SER A 202 -14.30 -9.17 0.76
N GLN A 203 -14.54 -8.05 1.43
CA GLN A 203 -15.15 -8.01 2.76
C GLN A 203 -16.21 -6.92 2.77
N THR A 204 -17.47 -7.30 2.85
CA THR A 204 -18.60 -6.37 2.83
C THR A 204 -19.68 -6.83 3.80
N SER A 205 -20.36 -5.86 4.41
CA SER A 205 -21.42 -6.08 5.37
C SER A 205 -22.51 -5.04 5.16
N ASP A 206 -23.76 -5.49 5.26
CA ASP A 206 -24.96 -4.66 5.19
C ASP A 206 -25.68 -4.72 6.55
N ALA A 207 -25.23 -3.89 7.48
CA ALA A 207 -25.91 -3.57 8.74
C ALA A 207 -26.56 -4.76 9.49
N GLY A 208 -25.93 -5.94 9.48
CA GLY A 208 -26.43 -7.15 10.14
C GLY A 208 -27.44 -7.98 9.34
N VAL A 209 -27.89 -7.53 8.18
CA VAL A 209 -28.75 -8.28 7.26
C VAL A 209 -27.94 -9.28 6.45
N TYR A 210 -26.78 -8.88 5.95
CA TYR A 210 -25.94 -9.70 5.10
C TYR A 210 -24.46 -9.41 5.34
N TYR A 211 -23.61 -10.43 5.23
CA TYR A 211 -22.17 -10.24 5.12
C TYR A 211 -21.55 -11.21 4.13
N TYR A 212 -20.46 -10.76 3.51
CA TYR A 212 -19.58 -11.53 2.66
C TYR A 212 -18.15 -11.28 3.13
N TRP A 213 -17.42 -12.34 3.46
CA TRP A 213 -16.08 -12.23 4.02
C TRP A 213 -15.14 -13.23 3.38
N GLU A 214 -14.09 -12.72 2.75
CA GLU A 214 -12.97 -13.53 2.27
C GLU A 214 -11.69 -13.18 3.00
N GLU A 215 -10.93 -14.22 3.34
CA GLU A 215 -9.61 -14.07 3.96
C GLU A 215 -8.63 -15.14 3.48
N PHE A 216 -7.36 -14.75 3.50
CA PHE A 216 -6.24 -15.67 3.45
C PHE A 216 -5.64 -15.80 4.84
N ILE A 217 -5.39 -17.04 5.25
CA ILE A 217 -4.60 -17.38 6.43
C ILE A 217 -3.29 -17.95 5.92
N PHE A 218 -2.21 -17.20 6.13
CA PHE A 218 -0.88 -17.58 5.71
C PHE A 218 -0.21 -18.56 6.71
N PRO A 219 0.88 -19.24 6.31
CA PRO A 219 1.61 -20.15 7.18
C PRO A 219 2.00 -19.58 8.55
N GLU A 220 2.40 -18.31 8.59
CA GLU A 220 2.82 -17.62 9.83
C GLU A 220 1.67 -17.00 10.63
N ASP A 221 0.45 -16.98 10.09
CA ASP A 221 -0.70 -16.46 10.81
C ASP A 221 -1.24 -17.50 11.80
N GLN A 222 -2.12 -17.06 12.71
CA GLN A 222 -2.78 -17.97 13.63
C GLN A 222 -3.56 -19.04 12.85
N TYR A 223 -3.37 -20.31 13.24
CA TYR A 223 -3.92 -21.48 12.54
C TYR A 223 -3.36 -21.73 11.13
N GLY A 224 -2.25 -21.08 10.75
CA GLY A 224 -1.56 -21.27 9.49
C GLY A 224 -1.15 -22.73 9.23
N VAL A 225 -0.98 -23.07 7.94
CA VAL A 225 -0.48 -24.38 7.52
C VAL A 225 0.88 -24.17 6.86
N PRO A 226 1.95 -24.86 7.30
CA PRO A 226 3.28 -24.69 6.72
C PRO A 226 3.28 -24.76 5.19
N GLY A 227 3.81 -23.71 4.55
CA GLY A 227 3.95 -23.59 3.10
C GLY A 227 2.65 -23.53 2.28
N LYS A 228 1.48 -23.41 2.93
CA LYS A 228 0.17 -23.39 2.26
C LYS A 228 -0.65 -22.18 2.72
N ILE A 229 -1.47 -21.65 1.82
CA ILE A 229 -2.46 -20.62 2.15
C ILE A 229 -3.79 -21.30 2.40
N ARG A 230 -4.45 -21.03 3.52
CA ARG A 230 -5.86 -21.39 3.68
C ARG A 230 -6.71 -20.20 3.24
N TYR A 231 -7.45 -20.36 2.16
CA TYR A 231 -8.52 -19.45 1.81
C TYR A 231 -9.78 -19.84 2.57
N LYS A 232 -10.45 -18.84 3.14
CA LYS A 232 -11.77 -18.98 3.72
C LYS A 232 -12.71 -17.95 3.11
N LYS A 233 -13.94 -18.38 2.93
CA LYS A 233 -15.06 -17.53 2.55
C LYS A 233 -16.25 -17.85 3.42
N GLU A 234 -16.85 -16.81 3.98
CA GLU A 234 -18.07 -16.88 4.77
C GLU A 234 -19.10 -15.94 4.17
N ILE A 235 -20.33 -16.44 4.01
CA ILE A 235 -21.50 -15.65 3.63
C ILE A 235 -22.55 -15.88 4.69
N GLY A 236 -23.13 -14.82 5.22
CA GLY A 236 -24.26 -14.91 6.14
C GLY A 236 -25.39 -13.98 5.74
N GLU A 237 -26.61 -14.41 6.03
CA GLU A 237 -27.84 -13.65 5.82
C GLU A 237 -28.76 -13.84 7.03
N ASN A 238 -29.24 -12.74 7.60
CA ASN A 238 -30.22 -12.74 8.67
C ASN A 238 -31.63 -12.61 8.07
N PHE A 239 -32.44 -13.64 8.24
CA PHE A 239 -33.80 -13.70 7.69
C PHE A 239 -34.83 -13.12 8.67
N ASN A 240 -34.59 -13.28 9.96
CA ASN A 240 -35.46 -12.77 11.01
C ASN A 240 -34.68 -12.59 12.31
N GLU A 241 -34.38 -11.34 12.66
CA GLU A 241 -33.62 -10.99 13.85
C GLU A 241 -34.35 -11.37 15.15
N ALA A 242 -35.68 -11.13 15.21
CA ALA A 242 -36.48 -11.43 16.41
C ALA A 242 -36.60 -12.94 16.69
N ALA A 243 -36.49 -13.76 15.65
CA ALA A 243 -36.48 -15.21 15.75
C ALA A 243 -35.07 -15.82 15.77
N GLU A 244 -34.02 -14.98 15.75
CA GLU A 244 -32.62 -15.39 15.63
C GLU A 244 -32.37 -16.35 14.45
N TRP A 245 -33.07 -16.13 13.34
CA TRP A 245 -32.98 -17.01 12.18
C TRP A 245 -31.95 -16.49 11.17
N GLU A 246 -30.83 -17.22 11.10
CA GLU A 246 -29.72 -16.92 10.20
C GLU A 246 -29.43 -18.10 9.27
N LYS A 247 -28.92 -17.79 8.07
CA LYS A 247 -28.35 -18.76 7.13
C LYS A 247 -26.90 -18.41 6.85
N MET A 248 -26.03 -19.41 6.92
CA MET A 248 -24.59 -19.24 6.72
C MET A 248 -24.04 -20.29 5.76
N SER A 249 -23.12 -19.88 4.89
CA SER A 249 -22.32 -20.75 4.05
C SER A 249 -20.83 -20.51 4.31
N LYS A 250 -20.06 -21.59 4.42
CA LYS A 250 -18.60 -21.55 4.60
C LYS A 250 -17.91 -22.37 3.52
N GLU A 251 -16.91 -21.78 2.90
CA GLU A 251 -16.01 -22.44 1.96
C GLU A 251 -14.57 -22.34 2.47
N THR A 252 -13.82 -23.44 2.38
CA THR A 252 -12.41 -23.47 2.76
C THR A 252 -11.60 -24.23 1.72
N LYS A 253 -10.51 -23.61 1.26
CA LYS A 253 -9.56 -24.21 0.32
C LYS A 253 -8.15 -24.15 0.89
N ILE A 254 -7.40 -25.22 0.71
CA ILE A 254 -5.96 -25.21 0.95
C ILE A 254 -5.28 -24.99 -0.40
N LEU A 255 -4.51 -23.92 -0.49
CA LEU A 255 -3.87 -23.45 -1.71
C LEU A 255 -2.35 -23.53 -1.59
N VAL A 256 -1.71 -23.82 -2.70
CA VAL A 256 -0.25 -23.73 -2.86
C VAL A 256 0.07 -22.72 -3.95
N TRP A 257 1.13 -21.95 -3.74
CA TRP A 257 1.69 -21.08 -4.77
C TRP A 257 2.65 -21.90 -5.64
N ASN A 258 2.32 -22.03 -6.92
CA ASN A 258 3.09 -22.80 -7.88
C ASN A 258 3.04 -22.14 -9.26
N ASN A 259 4.17 -22.04 -9.95
CA ASN A 259 4.27 -21.48 -11.31
C ASN A 259 3.47 -20.18 -11.50
N LEU A 260 3.64 -19.23 -10.56
CA LEU A 260 2.99 -17.92 -10.58
C LEU A 260 1.45 -17.95 -10.43
N ASN A 261 0.89 -19.05 -9.92
CA ASN A 261 -0.55 -19.23 -9.72
C ASN A 261 -0.87 -19.88 -8.37
N LEU A 262 -2.08 -19.66 -7.86
CA LEU A 262 -2.63 -20.43 -6.73
C LEU A 262 -3.38 -21.66 -7.26
N GLU A 263 -2.96 -22.82 -6.77
CA GLU A 263 -3.56 -24.11 -7.12
C GLU A 263 -4.13 -24.77 -5.86
N LEU A 264 -5.17 -25.60 -6.02
CA LEU A 264 -5.64 -26.44 -4.93
C LEU A 264 -4.52 -27.41 -4.52
N ALA A 265 -4.23 -27.48 -3.22
CA ALA A 265 -3.27 -28.45 -2.71
C ALA A 265 -3.79 -29.87 -2.99
N GLN A 266 -3.11 -30.59 -3.87
CA GLN A 266 -3.38 -32.01 -4.10
C GLN A 266 -2.98 -32.81 -2.85
N ARG A 267 -3.70 -33.91 -2.61
CA ARG A 267 -3.44 -34.82 -1.49
C ARG A 267 -2.19 -35.66 -1.74
#